data_AF-A0A7W2L399-F1
#
_entry.id   AF-A0A7W2L399-F1
#
_cell.length_a   1.000
_cell.length_b   1.000
_cell.length_c   1.000
_cell.angle_alpha   90.00
_cell.angle_beta   90.00
_cell.angle_gamma   90.00
#
_symmetry.space_group_name_H-M   'P 1'
#
loop_
_entity.id
_entity.type
_entity.pdbx_description
1 polymer ?
#
loop_
_entity_poly.entity_id
_entity_poly.type
_entity_poly.pdbx_seq_one_letter_code
_entity_poly.pdbx_strand_id
1 'polypeptide(L)'
;MNYNWDWGVFFKSTGVGSETYLDWYITGLGWTIAISITAWIIALLLGSILGVMRTVPNRLVSGIATAYVELFRNVPLLVQLFIWYFLVPDLLPEGLQEWFKQDLNPTTSALISVVVCLGLFTAARVCEQVRTGIQALPRGQEAAARAMGFSLPQIYNNVLLPQAYRIIIPPLTSEFLNVFKNSSVASLIGLMELLAQTKQTAEFSANLFEAFTLATLIYFTLNMGLMLLMRLVEKKVAVPGLISVGGK
;
A
#
# COMPACT_ATOMS: atom_id res chain seq x y z
N MET A 1 5.08 -14.92 35.72
CA MET A 1 6.26 -14.11 35.33
C MET A 1 6.24 -12.84 36.15
N ASN A 2 7.25 -12.59 36.99
CA ASN A 2 7.40 -11.33 37.72
C ASN A 2 8.13 -10.34 36.82
N TYR A 3 7.41 -9.76 35.85
CA TYR A 3 7.94 -8.71 34.99
C TYR A 3 7.69 -7.34 35.63
N ASN A 4 8.71 -6.51 35.71
CA ASN A 4 8.62 -5.16 36.26
C ASN A 4 8.35 -4.19 35.12
N TRP A 5 7.12 -3.71 35.03
CA TRP A 5 6.71 -2.78 33.97
C TRP A 5 7.27 -1.37 34.18
N ASP A 6 7.85 -0.78 33.13
CA ASP A 6 8.38 0.59 33.11
C ASP A 6 7.82 1.40 31.93
N TRP A 7 6.57 1.86 32.04
CA TRP A 7 5.96 2.76 31.06
C TRP A 7 6.63 4.14 30.99
N GLY A 8 7.44 4.50 32.00
CA GLY A 8 8.21 5.74 32.02
C GLY A 8 9.35 5.74 30.99
N VAL A 9 9.70 4.58 30.43
CA VAL A 9 10.76 4.42 29.43
C VAL A 9 10.59 5.37 28.24
N PHE A 10 9.36 5.63 27.79
CA PHE A 10 9.12 6.43 26.59
C PHE A 10 9.53 7.89 26.73
N PHE A 11 9.61 8.40 27.96
CA PHE A 11 10.02 9.78 28.24
C PHE A 11 11.52 9.89 28.58
N LYS A 12 12.25 8.78 28.58
CA LYS A 12 13.70 8.77 28.80
C LYS A 12 14.42 9.18 27.51
N SER A 13 15.56 9.84 27.69
CA SER A 13 16.46 10.16 26.58
C SER A 13 17.00 8.87 25.95
N THR A 14 17.11 8.88 24.64
CA THR A 14 17.66 7.77 23.84
C THR A 14 19.19 7.73 23.88
N GLY A 15 19.84 8.76 24.42
CA GLY A 15 21.29 8.96 24.31
C GLY A 15 21.74 9.43 22.92
N VAL A 16 20.81 9.61 21.97
CA VAL A 16 21.05 10.13 20.63
C VAL A 16 20.42 11.52 20.53
N GLY A 17 21.27 12.55 20.53
CA GLY A 17 20.81 13.95 20.52
C GLY A 17 19.96 14.29 21.74
N SER A 18 18.92 15.11 21.55
CA SER A 18 17.97 15.51 22.59
C SER A 18 16.64 14.77 22.51
N GLU A 19 16.60 13.64 21.80
CA GLU A 19 15.36 12.90 21.54
C GLU A 19 15.02 11.94 22.69
N THR A 20 13.72 11.74 22.88
CA THR A 20 13.14 10.70 23.73
C THR A 20 12.71 9.51 22.88
N TYR A 21 12.51 8.35 23.53
CA TYR A 21 11.97 7.18 22.81
C TYR A 21 10.58 7.47 22.21
N LEU A 22 9.77 8.34 22.83
CA LEU A 22 8.49 8.75 22.26
C LEU A 22 8.66 9.49 20.91
N ASP A 23 9.70 10.32 20.77
CA ASP A 23 10.00 11.02 19.52
C ASP A 23 10.33 10.05 18.38
N TRP A 24 11.01 8.94 18.70
CA TRP A 24 11.25 7.85 17.75
C TRP A 24 9.95 7.22 17.25
N TYR A 25 8.98 6.95 18.12
CA TYR A 25 7.66 6.44 17.71
C TYR A 25 6.90 7.43 16.83
N ILE A 26 6.93 8.72 17.15
CA ILE A 26 6.27 9.77 16.35
C ILE A 26 6.90 9.83 14.94
N THR A 27 8.23 9.81 14.88
CA THR A 27 8.98 9.85 13.62
C THR A 27 8.75 8.59 12.79
N GLY A 28 8.80 7.41 13.41
CA GLY A 28 8.52 6.13 12.76
C GLY A 28 7.09 6.03 12.23
N LEU A 29 6.12 6.56 12.97
CA LEU A 29 4.74 6.67 12.51
C LEU A 29 4.63 7.59 11.28
N GLY A 30 5.32 8.73 11.29
CA GLY A 30 5.42 9.64 10.13
C GLY A 30 5.92 8.92 8.87
N TRP A 31 7.01 8.18 8.99
CA TRP A 31 7.55 7.36 7.89
C TRP A 31 6.58 6.27 7.42
N THR A 32 5.95 5.56 8.35
CA THR A 32 4.94 4.52 8.04
C THR A 32 3.81 5.12 7.19
N ILE A 33 3.29 6.29 7.57
CA ILE A 33 2.24 6.99 6.84
C ILE A 33 2.75 7.45 5.46
N ALA A 34 3.93 8.07 5.41
CA ALA A 34 4.51 8.58 4.15
C ALA A 34 4.74 7.48 3.11
N ILE A 35 5.30 6.34 3.53
CA ILE A 35 5.49 5.16 2.67
C ILE A 35 4.13 4.67 2.16
N SER A 36 3.18 4.49 3.09
CA SER A 36 1.90 3.86 2.79
C SER A 36 1.05 4.69 1.84
N ILE A 37 0.96 6.00 2.07
CA ILE A 37 0.17 6.90 1.21
C ILE A 37 0.79 7.01 -0.18
N THR A 38 2.12 7.19 -0.27
CA THR A 38 2.79 7.31 -1.58
C THR A 38 2.68 6.00 -2.37
N ALA A 39 2.90 4.85 -1.72
CA ALA A 39 2.72 3.55 -2.36
C ALA A 39 1.26 3.30 -2.78
N TRP A 40 0.29 3.72 -1.97
CA TRP A 40 -1.12 3.60 -2.30
C TRP A 40 -1.52 4.43 -3.53
N ILE A 41 -0.98 5.65 -3.68
CA ILE A 41 -1.21 6.48 -4.87
C ILE A 41 -0.70 5.75 -6.13
N ILE A 42 0.52 5.22 -6.09
CA ILE A 42 1.07 4.43 -7.20
C ILE A 42 0.19 3.20 -7.49
N ALA A 43 -0.21 2.48 -6.43
CA ALA A 43 -1.02 1.29 -6.53
C ALA A 43 -2.39 1.55 -7.15
N LEU A 44 -3.05 2.64 -6.74
CA LEU A 44 -4.33 3.05 -7.29
C LEU A 44 -4.20 3.44 -8.77
N LEU A 45 -3.22 4.27 -9.12
CA LEU A 45 -3.06 4.73 -10.51
C LEU A 45 -2.71 3.56 -11.44
N LEU A 46 -1.65 2.81 -11.12
CA LEU A 46 -1.18 1.72 -11.96
C LEU A 46 -2.16 0.54 -11.94
N GLY A 47 -2.67 0.16 -10.78
CA GLY A 47 -3.63 -0.92 -10.65
C GLY A 47 -4.93 -0.66 -11.41
N SER A 48 -5.39 0.59 -11.41
CA SER A 48 -6.55 1.01 -12.21
C SER A 48 -6.33 0.84 -13.70
N ILE A 49 -5.20 1.33 -14.21
CA ILE A 49 -4.83 1.19 -15.63
C ILE A 49 -4.76 -0.29 -16.01
N LEU A 50 -4.02 -1.09 -15.25
CA LEU A 50 -3.85 -2.52 -15.50
C LEU A 50 -5.18 -3.29 -15.40
N GLY A 51 -6.05 -2.92 -14.45
CA GLY A 51 -7.37 -3.51 -14.28
C GLY A 51 -8.24 -3.33 -15.52
N VAL A 52 -8.26 -2.12 -16.07
CA VAL A 52 -8.94 -1.81 -17.34
C VAL A 52 -8.31 -2.54 -18.52
N MET A 53 -6.98 -2.56 -18.60
CA MET A 53 -6.27 -3.30 -19.66
C MET A 53 -6.64 -4.78 -19.70
N ARG A 54 -6.95 -5.40 -18.56
CA ARG A 54 -7.36 -6.82 -18.51
C ARG A 54 -8.78 -7.08 -18.98
N THR A 55 -9.63 -6.05 -19.07
CA THR A 55 -11.03 -6.21 -19.50
C THR A 55 -11.27 -5.78 -20.95
N VAL A 56 -10.31 -5.12 -21.60
CA VAL A 56 -10.46 -4.75 -23.02
C VAL A 56 -10.38 -5.97 -23.95
N PRO A 57 -11.03 -5.93 -25.12
CA PRO A 57 -11.05 -7.06 -26.06
C PRO A 57 -9.68 -7.37 -26.71
N ASN A 58 -8.72 -6.44 -26.66
CA ASN A 58 -7.39 -6.65 -27.25
C ASN A 58 -6.57 -7.63 -26.39
N ARG A 59 -6.32 -8.82 -26.93
CA ARG A 59 -5.60 -9.91 -26.25
C ARG A 59 -4.15 -9.56 -25.91
N LEU A 60 -3.47 -8.74 -26.69
CA LEU A 60 -2.10 -8.32 -26.39
C LEU A 60 -2.08 -7.41 -25.17
N VAL A 61 -2.94 -6.40 -25.14
CA VAL A 61 -3.07 -5.45 -24.02
C VAL A 61 -3.47 -6.18 -22.73
N SER A 62 -4.46 -7.06 -22.82
CA SER A 62 -4.89 -7.88 -21.69
C SER A 62 -3.80 -8.87 -21.24
N GLY A 63 -3.05 -9.44 -22.19
CA GLY A 63 -1.93 -10.35 -21.92
C GLY A 63 -0.80 -9.68 -21.15
N ILE A 64 -0.38 -8.46 -21.54
CA ILE A 64 0.66 -7.70 -20.83
C ILE A 64 0.26 -7.45 -19.38
N ALA A 65 -0.98 -6.98 -19.15
CA ALA A 65 -1.45 -6.71 -17.79
C ALA A 65 -1.63 -8.00 -16.98
N THR A 66 -1.99 -9.12 -17.61
CA THR A 66 -2.07 -10.44 -16.96
C THR A 66 -0.68 -10.91 -16.52
N ALA A 67 0.34 -10.82 -17.40
CA ALA A 67 1.70 -11.20 -17.08
C ALA A 67 2.27 -10.38 -15.91
N TYR A 68 2.04 -9.06 -15.88
CA TYR A 68 2.39 -8.21 -14.75
C TYR A 68 1.76 -8.74 -13.45
N VAL A 69 0.45 -8.98 -13.44
CA VAL A 69 -0.26 -9.38 -12.23
C VAL A 69 0.19 -10.76 -11.75
N GLU A 70 0.39 -11.71 -12.66
CA GLU A 70 0.90 -13.04 -12.34
C GLU A 70 2.30 -12.96 -11.72
N LEU A 71 3.19 -12.12 -12.25
CA LEU A 71 4.53 -11.93 -11.68
C LEU A 71 4.45 -11.37 -10.25
N PHE A 72 3.77 -10.24 -10.06
CA PHE A 72 3.78 -9.52 -8.79
C PHE A 72 2.98 -10.21 -7.68
N ARG A 73 1.95 -11.00 -8.01
CA ARG A 73 1.15 -11.73 -7.02
C ARG A 73 1.80 -13.04 -6.57
N ASN A 74 2.67 -13.63 -7.39
CA ASN A 74 3.29 -14.93 -7.10
C ASN A 74 4.68 -14.84 -6.45
N VAL A 75 5.23 -13.64 -6.27
CA VAL A 75 6.50 -13.40 -5.58
C VAL A 75 6.25 -12.74 -4.21
N PRO A 76 6.85 -13.22 -3.10
CA PRO A 76 6.68 -12.59 -1.78
C PRO A 76 7.15 -11.12 -1.77
N LEU A 77 6.42 -10.27 -1.06
CA LEU A 77 6.75 -8.84 -0.93
C LEU A 77 8.19 -8.60 -0.45
N LEU A 78 8.65 -9.39 0.52
CA LEU A 78 10.02 -9.27 1.04
C LEU A 78 11.07 -9.53 -0.04
N VAL A 79 10.88 -10.58 -0.85
CA VAL A 79 11.80 -10.90 -1.96
C VAL A 79 11.80 -9.75 -2.97
N GLN A 80 10.63 -9.20 -3.29
CA GLN A 80 10.54 -8.05 -4.17
C GLN A 80 11.27 -6.84 -3.60
N LEU A 81 11.13 -6.56 -2.29
CA LEU A 81 11.82 -5.42 -1.67
C LEU A 81 13.34 -5.53 -1.83
N PHE A 82 13.91 -6.71 -1.60
CA PHE A 82 15.34 -6.92 -1.80
C PHE A 82 15.76 -6.79 -3.26
N ILE A 83 14.93 -7.24 -4.21
CA ILE A 83 15.18 -6.99 -5.64
C ILE A 83 15.20 -5.48 -5.92
N TRP A 84 14.20 -4.74 -5.45
CA TRP A 84 14.10 -3.29 -5.71
C TRP A 84 15.20 -2.47 -5.05
N TYR A 85 15.64 -2.84 -3.85
CA TYR A 85 16.66 -2.08 -3.13
C TYR A 85 18.09 -2.49 -3.48
N PHE A 86 18.36 -3.79 -3.63
CA PHE A 86 19.72 -4.28 -3.87
C PHE A 86 20.02 -4.56 -5.34
N LEU A 87 19.11 -5.23 -6.06
CA LEU A 87 19.41 -5.73 -7.41
C LEU A 87 19.11 -4.71 -8.51
N VAL A 88 17.94 -4.06 -8.49
CA VAL A 88 17.53 -3.12 -9.54
C VAL A 88 18.54 -1.99 -9.74
N PRO A 89 19.09 -1.36 -8.68
CA PRO A 89 20.09 -0.31 -8.86
C PRO A 89 21.36 -0.77 -9.59
N ASP A 90 21.76 -2.05 -9.43
CA ASP A 90 22.92 -2.63 -10.14
C ASP A 90 22.65 -2.94 -11.61
N LEU A 91 21.39 -2.91 -12.03
CA LEU A 91 20.99 -3.08 -13.43
C LEU A 91 20.76 -1.74 -14.14
N LEU A 92 20.87 -0.61 -13.42
CA LEU A 92 20.71 0.71 -14.00
C LEU A 92 21.96 1.12 -14.80
N PRO A 93 21.83 2.00 -15.81
CA PRO A 93 22.98 2.64 -16.45
C PRO A 93 23.87 3.36 -15.42
N GLU A 94 25.19 3.41 -15.66
CA GLU A 94 26.21 3.91 -14.71
C GLU A 94 25.79 5.23 -14.01
N GLY A 95 25.37 6.24 -14.78
CA GLY A 95 24.97 7.53 -14.19
C GLY A 95 23.74 7.47 -13.28
N LEU A 96 22.77 6.58 -13.54
CA LEU A 96 21.63 6.37 -12.66
C LEU A 96 21.98 5.52 -11.45
N GLN A 97 22.88 4.56 -11.62
CA GLN A 97 23.39 3.72 -10.53
C GLN A 97 24.18 4.56 -9.51
N GLU A 98 25.10 5.41 -9.98
CA GLU A 98 25.86 6.33 -9.13
C GLU A 98 24.95 7.31 -8.41
N TRP A 99 24.04 7.96 -9.14
CA TRP A 99 23.06 8.85 -8.54
C TRP A 99 22.27 8.17 -7.42
N PHE A 100 21.78 6.95 -7.68
CA PHE A 100 20.95 6.23 -6.71
C PHE A 100 21.73 5.74 -5.48
N LYS A 101 22.95 5.22 -5.69
CA LYS A 101 23.74 4.58 -4.63
C LYS A 101 24.65 5.54 -3.86
N GLN A 102 25.13 6.59 -4.49
CA GLN A 102 26.16 7.47 -3.95
C GLN A 102 25.64 8.89 -3.67
N ASP A 103 24.90 9.48 -4.61
CA ASP A 103 24.47 10.89 -4.47
C ASP A 103 23.26 11.05 -3.56
N LEU A 104 22.33 10.07 -3.57
CA LEU A 104 21.16 10.11 -2.71
C LEU A 104 21.52 9.78 -1.26
N ASN A 105 20.85 10.48 -0.33
CA ASN A 105 20.85 10.08 1.06
C ASN A 105 20.34 8.62 1.19
N PRO A 106 20.98 7.75 1.99
CA PRO A 106 20.57 6.36 2.17
C PRO A 106 19.10 6.18 2.59
N THR A 107 18.55 7.13 3.36
CA THR A 107 17.14 7.12 3.77
C THR A 107 16.23 7.36 2.57
N THR A 108 16.61 8.26 1.67
CA THR A 108 15.85 8.59 0.46
C THR A 108 15.88 7.44 -0.54
N SER A 109 17.03 6.80 -0.74
CA SER A 109 17.14 5.63 -1.63
C SER A 109 16.32 4.44 -1.11
N ALA A 110 16.33 4.21 0.22
CA ALA A 110 15.48 3.22 0.86
C ALA A 110 13.99 3.55 0.71
N LEU A 111 13.60 4.82 0.91
CA LEU A 111 12.23 5.30 0.74
C LEU A 111 11.73 5.06 -0.69
N ILE A 112 12.51 5.48 -1.69
CA ILE A 112 12.15 5.30 -3.10
C ILE A 112 11.94 3.81 -3.40
N SER A 113 12.88 2.96 -2.95
CA SER A 113 12.80 1.52 -3.20
C SER A 113 11.58 0.88 -2.58
N VAL A 114 11.27 1.19 -1.31
CA VAL A 114 10.11 0.61 -0.65
C VAL A 114 8.79 1.14 -1.23
N VAL A 115 8.73 2.43 -1.57
CA VAL A 115 7.53 3.03 -2.18
C VAL A 115 7.26 2.42 -3.56
N VAL A 116 8.29 2.26 -4.40
CA VAL A 116 8.18 1.61 -5.70
C VAL A 116 7.79 0.15 -5.53
N CYS A 117 8.51 -0.61 -4.69
CA CYS A 117 8.22 -2.01 -4.43
C CYS A 117 6.77 -2.22 -3.95
N LEU A 118 6.39 -1.52 -2.87
CA LEU A 118 5.08 -1.68 -2.25
C LEU A 118 3.96 -1.17 -3.17
N GLY A 119 4.20 -0.10 -3.91
CA GLY A 119 3.26 0.45 -4.89
C GLY A 119 2.99 -0.52 -6.03
N LEU A 120 4.03 -1.09 -6.64
CA LEU A 120 3.90 -2.05 -7.74
C LEU A 120 3.28 -3.38 -7.27
N PHE A 121 3.71 -3.87 -6.09
CA PHE A 121 3.13 -5.05 -5.46
C PHE A 121 1.63 -4.88 -5.20
N THR A 122 1.23 -3.75 -4.64
CA THR A 122 -0.17 -3.46 -4.33
C THR A 122 -0.98 -3.17 -5.59
N ALA A 123 -0.38 -2.56 -6.63
CA ALA A 123 -1.03 -2.31 -7.92
C ALA A 123 -1.59 -3.60 -8.54
N ALA A 124 -0.90 -4.74 -8.38
CA ALA A 124 -1.37 -6.03 -8.87
C ALA A 124 -2.67 -6.49 -8.18
N ARG A 125 -2.86 -6.16 -6.89
CA ARG A 125 -4.10 -6.46 -6.15
C ARG A 125 -5.21 -5.49 -6.49
N VAL A 126 -4.90 -4.19 -6.59
CA VAL A 126 -5.86 -3.17 -7.06
C VAL A 126 -6.36 -3.50 -8.47
N CYS A 127 -5.47 -3.96 -9.36
CA CYS A 127 -5.83 -4.43 -10.69
C CYS A 127 -6.90 -5.53 -10.66
N GLU A 128 -6.79 -6.50 -9.75
CA GLU A 128 -7.80 -7.54 -9.60
C GLU A 128 -9.13 -6.98 -9.10
N GLN A 129 -9.11 -6.03 -8.17
CA GLN A 129 -10.33 -5.38 -7.71
C GLN A 129 -11.01 -4.63 -8.86
N VAL A 130 -10.28 -3.83 -9.62
CA VAL A 130 -10.83 -3.08 -10.77
C VAL A 130 -11.38 -4.03 -11.83
N ARG A 131 -10.63 -5.09 -12.18
CA ARG A 131 -11.06 -6.11 -13.15
C ARG A 131 -12.35 -6.80 -12.70
N THR A 132 -12.40 -7.26 -11.46
CA THR A 132 -13.57 -7.95 -10.90
C THR A 132 -14.77 -7.01 -10.74
N GLY A 133 -14.54 -5.75 -10.36
CA GLY A 133 -15.57 -4.71 -10.31
C GLY A 133 -16.22 -4.43 -11.65
N ILE A 134 -15.44 -4.34 -12.73
CA ILE A 134 -15.97 -4.18 -14.10
C ILE A 134 -16.75 -5.44 -14.51
N GLN A 135 -16.22 -6.64 -14.24
CA GLN A 135 -16.86 -7.90 -14.61
C GLN A 135 -18.12 -8.22 -13.81
N ALA A 136 -18.28 -7.64 -12.62
CA ALA A 136 -19.49 -7.78 -11.81
C ALA A 136 -20.69 -7.02 -12.39
N LEU A 137 -20.46 -6.09 -13.33
CA LEU A 137 -21.54 -5.32 -13.95
C LEU A 137 -22.36 -6.17 -14.93
N PRO A 138 -23.67 -5.95 -15.05
CA PRO A 138 -24.49 -6.64 -16.03
C PRO A 138 -24.00 -6.38 -17.46
N ARG A 139 -23.80 -7.44 -18.26
CA ARG A 139 -23.36 -7.33 -19.67
C ARG A 139 -24.26 -6.45 -20.54
N GLY A 140 -25.54 -6.32 -20.17
CA GLY A 140 -26.49 -5.43 -20.84
C GLY A 140 -26.11 -3.94 -20.81
N GLN A 141 -25.36 -3.49 -19.79
CA GLN A 141 -24.89 -2.09 -19.70
C GLN A 141 -23.96 -1.74 -20.87
N GLU A 142 -23.01 -2.63 -21.17
CA GLU A 142 -22.11 -2.46 -22.31
C GLU A 142 -22.88 -2.51 -23.64
N ALA A 143 -23.80 -3.48 -23.81
CA ALA A 143 -24.60 -3.62 -25.02
C ALA A 143 -25.49 -2.40 -25.28
N ALA A 144 -26.15 -1.87 -24.24
CA ALA A 144 -26.98 -0.66 -24.33
C ALA A 144 -26.15 0.58 -24.70
N ALA A 145 -24.97 0.75 -24.08
CA ALA A 145 -24.08 1.86 -24.41
C ALA A 145 -23.59 1.80 -25.87
N ARG A 146 -23.26 0.60 -26.37
CA ARG A 146 -22.93 0.38 -27.80
C ARG A 146 -24.12 0.69 -28.72
N ALA A 147 -25.33 0.30 -28.35
CA ALA A 147 -26.55 0.60 -29.12
C ALA A 147 -26.85 2.11 -29.19
N MET A 148 -26.46 2.88 -28.16
CA MET A 148 -26.53 4.34 -28.17
C MET A 148 -25.39 5.02 -28.94
N GLY A 149 -24.53 4.26 -29.62
CA GLY A 149 -23.44 4.77 -30.44
C GLY A 149 -22.18 5.18 -29.67
N PHE A 150 -22.03 4.77 -28.41
CA PHE A 150 -20.81 5.10 -27.65
C PHE A 150 -19.60 4.30 -28.17
N SER A 151 -18.48 4.99 -28.33
CA SER A 151 -17.18 4.37 -28.57
C SER A 151 -16.67 3.63 -27.32
N LEU A 152 -15.74 2.69 -27.49
CA LEU A 152 -15.22 1.89 -26.39
C LEU A 152 -14.67 2.74 -25.22
N PRO A 153 -13.86 3.81 -25.45
CA PRO A 153 -13.41 4.66 -24.35
C PRO A 153 -14.57 5.39 -23.65
N GLN A 154 -15.60 5.81 -24.38
CA GLN A 154 -16.79 6.45 -23.81
C GLN A 154 -17.59 5.46 -22.94
N ILE A 155 -17.71 4.21 -23.37
CA ILE A 155 -18.37 3.16 -22.57
C ILE A 155 -17.64 2.97 -21.24
N TYR A 156 -16.31 2.85 -21.28
CA TYR A 156 -15.51 2.70 -20.07
C TYR A 156 -15.62 3.92 -19.15
N ASN A 157 -15.38 5.12 -19.68
CA ASN A 157 -15.33 6.33 -18.87
C ASN A 157 -16.70 6.75 -18.32
N ASN A 158 -17.76 6.62 -19.12
CA ASN A 158 -19.07 7.19 -18.77
C ASN A 158 -20.03 6.16 -18.16
N VAL A 159 -19.81 4.85 -18.37
CA VAL A 159 -20.76 3.80 -17.95
C VAL A 159 -20.11 2.81 -17.00
N LEU A 160 -19.03 2.14 -17.41
CA LEU A 160 -18.48 1.01 -16.66
C LEU A 160 -17.66 1.47 -15.45
N LEU A 161 -16.66 2.35 -15.63
CA LEU A 161 -15.75 2.75 -14.56
C LEU A 161 -16.48 3.43 -13.40
N PRO A 162 -17.39 4.41 -13.60
CA PRO A 162 -18.08 5.05 -12.50
C PRO A 162 -18.89 4.08 -11.65
N GLN A 163 -19.42 3.00 -12.23
CA GLN A 163 -20.17 1.97 -11.50
C GLN A 163 -19.24 0.95 -10.84
N ALA A 164 -18.23 0.48 -11.57
CA ALA A 164 -17.23 -0.47 -11.08
C ALA A 164 -16.49 0.08 -9.85
N TYR A 165 -16.07 1.35 -9.87
CA TYR A 165 -15.39 1.97 -8.72
C TYR A 165 -16.24 1.98 -7.46
N ARG A 166 -17.56 2.16 -7.58
CA ARG A 166 -18.49 2.13 -6.43
C ARG A 166 -18.62 0.73 -5.84
N ILE A 167 -18.54 -0.31 -6.67
CA ILE A 167 -18.60 -1.71 -6.24
C ILE A 167 -17.32 -2.11 -5.50
N ILE A 168 -16.16 -1.59 -5.91
CA ILE A 168 -14.85 -2.04 -5.39
C ILE A 168 -14.34 -1.21 -4.22
N ILE A 169 -15.00 -0.14 -3.79
CA ILE A 169 -14.56 0.62 -2.61
C ILE A 169 -14.37 -0.30 -1.39
N PRO A 170 -15.32 -1.18 -1.00
CA PRO A 170 -15.15 -2.04 0.16
C PRO A 170 -13.90 -2.96 0.11
N PRO A 171 -13.63 -3.70 -0.98
CA PRO A 171 -12.38 -4.46 -1.04
C PRO A 171 -11.13 -3.57 -1.15
N LEU A 172 -11.21 -2.38 -1.77
CA LEU A 172 -10.09 -1.42 -1.76
C LEU A 172 -9.76 -0.93 -0.35
N THR A 173 -10.75 -0.81 0.56
CA THR A 173 -10.50 -0.53 1.98
C THR A 173 -9.58 -1.56 2.61
N SER A 174 -9.79 -2.84 2.30
CA SER A 174 -8.94 -3.93 2.82
C SER A 174 -7.52 -3.84 2.27
N GLU A 175 -7.37 -3.56 0.97
CA GLU A 175 -6.05 -3.37 0.36
C GLU A 175 -5.33 -2.14 0.93
N PHE A 176 -6.04 -1.03 1.14
CA PHE A 176 -5.50 0.18 1.76
C PHE A 176 -4.93 -0.11 3.15
N LEU A 177 -5.68 -0.79 4.02
CA LEU A 177 -5.20 -1.18 5.36
C LEU A 177 -4.00 -2.13 5.28
N ASN A 178 -3.97 -3.03 4.29
CA ASN A 178 -2.85 -3.94 4.09
C ASN A 178 -1.57 -3.20 3.65
N VAL A 179 -1.66 -2.11 2.89
CA VAL A 179 -0.48 -1.28 2.55
C VAL A 179 0.19 -0.75 3.82
N PHE A 180 -0.59 -0.24 4.78
CA PHE A 180 -0.04 0.25 6.05
C PHE A 180 0.68 -0.84 6.84
N LYS A 181 0.12 -2.05 6.90
CA LYS A 181 0.78 -3.18 7.58
C LYS A 181 2.05 -3.62 6.84
N ASN A 182 1.98 -3.68 5.51
CA ASN A 182 3.09 -4.09 4.64
C ASN A 182 4.22 -3.06 4.57
N SER A 183 3.98 -1.80 4.94
CA SER A 183 5.03 -0.78 5.02
C SER A 183 6.14 -1.14 6.03
N SER A 184 5.83 -1.95 7.04
CA SER A 184 6.79 -2.43 8.05
C SER A 184 7.95 -3.26 7.47
N VAL A 185 7.80 -3.80 6.26
CA VAL A 185 8.89 -4.50 5.55
C VAL A 185 10.05 -3.53 5.25
N ALA A 186 9.82 -2.20 5.21
CA ALA A 186 10.86 -1.19 5.06
C ALA A 186 11.96 -1.28 6.14
N SER A 187 11.62 -1.75 7.35
CA SER A 187 12.60 -1.96 8.43
C SER A 187 13.74 -2.90 8.03
N LEU A 188 13.51 -3.79 7.07
CA LEU A 188 14.48 -4.80 6.64
C LEU A 188 15.56 -4.24 5.71
N ILE A 189 15.37 -3.02 5.19
CA ILE A 189 16.36 -2.28 4.41
C ILE A 189 16.88 -1.05 5.17
N GLY A 190 16.68 -1.02 6.49
CA GLY A 190 17.22 0.02 7.38
C GLY A 190 16.42 1.34 7.41
N LEU A 191 15.23 1.39 6.80
CA LEU A 191 14.38 2.58 6.94
C LEU A 191 13.74 2.61 8.33
N MET A 192 13.92 3.72 9.04
CA MET A 192 13.50 3.86 10.44
C MET A 192 12.01 4.20 10.61
N GLU A 193 11.13 3.33 10.09
CA GLU A 193 9.68 3.37 10.29
C GLU A 193 9.26 2.79 11.66
N LEU A 194 7.95 2.69 11.93
CA LEU A 194 7.42 2.38 13.25
C LEU A 194 7.94 1.04 13.83
N LEU A 195 8.01 -0.03 13.03
CA LEU A 195 8.55 -1.32 13.49
C LEU A 195 10.06 -1.24 13.73
N ALA A 196 10.82 -0.54 12.89
CA ALA A 196 12.25 -0.32 13.09
C ALA A 196 12.53 0.47 14.38
N GLN A 197 11.81 1.57 14.61
CA GLN A 197 11.90 2.38 15.84
C GLN A 197 11.52 1.58 17.09
N THR A 198 10.55 0.67 16.96
CA THR A 198 10.16 -0.26 18.03
C THR A 198 11.30 -1.21 18.40
N LYS A 199 11.95 -1.81 17.39
CA LYS A 199 13.10 -2.71 17.61
C LYS A 199 14.26 -1.96 18.26
N GLN A 200 14.55 -0.76 17.77
CA GLN A 200 15.63 0.08 18.32
C GLN A 200 15.34 0.49 19.77
N THR A 201 14.09 0.87 20.08
CA THR A 201 13.68 1.18 21.46
C THR A 201 13.81 -0.03 22.37
N ALA A 202 13.38 -1.21 21.93
CA ALA A 202 13.49 -2.44 22.70
C ALA A 202 14.95 -2.81 23.01
N GLU A 203 15.85 -2.59 22.05
CA GLU A 203 17.27 -2.88 22.19
C GLU A 203 17.98 -1.87 23.12
N PHE A 204 17.76 -0.56 22.93
CA PHE A 204 18.46 0.47 23.70
C PHE A 204 17.97 0.59 25.14
N SER A 205 16.66 0.38 25.36
CA SER A 205 16.06 0.50 26.70
C SER A 205 16.00 -0.81 27.48
N ALA A 206 16.25 -1.95 26.82
CA ALA A 206 16.01 -3.29 27.33
C ALA A 206 14.55 -3.59 27.78
N ASN A 207 13.58 -2.75 27.40
CA ASN A 207 12.16 -2.90 27.74
C ASN A 207 11.37 -3.45 26.53
N LEU A 208 11.54 -4.75 26.26
CA LEU A 208 10.94 -5.42 25.09
C LEU A 208 9.40 -5.39 25.13
N PHE A 209 8.80 -5.66 26.29
CA PHE A 209 7.34 -5.78 26.39
C PHE A 209 6.64 -4.44 26.20
N GLU A 210 7.13 -3.37 26.82
CA GLU A 210 6.61 -2.02 26.66
C GLU A 210 6.73 -1.57 25.21
N ALA A 211 7.92 -1.74 24.60
CA ALA A 211 8.17 -1.29 23.24
C ALA A 211 7.19 -1.91 22.23
N PHE A 212 7.02 -3.24 22.25
CA PHE A 212 6.09 -3.92 21.35
C PHE A 212 4.62 -3.72 21.71
N THR A 213 4.30 -3.52 22.99
CA THR A 213 2.92 -3.20 23.40
C THR A 213 2.52 -1.82 22.89
N LEU A 214 3.37 -0.80 23.05
CA LEU A 214 3.11 0.53 22.51
C LEU A 214 2.97 0.50 20.98
N ALA A 215 3.90 -0.18 20.29
CA ALA A 215 3.84 -0.32 18.83
C ALA A 215 2.51 -0.96 18.37
N THR A 216 2.07 -2.02 19.07
CA THR A 216 0.80 -2.70 18.79
C THR A 216 -0.39 -1.76 18.97
N LEU A 217 -0.41 -0.98 20.06
CA LEU A 217 -1.46 0.02 20.31
C LEU A 217 -1.48 1.11 19.23
N ILE A 218 -0.31 1.58 18.79
CA ILE A 218 -0.19 2.56 17.71
C ILE A 218 -0.71 1.98 16.39
N TYR A 219 -0.24 0.81 15.97
CA TYR A 219 -0.72 0.17 14.73
C TYR A 219 -2.23 -0.12 14.78
N PHE A 220 -2.74 -0.58 15.92
CA PHE A 220 -4.16 -0.84 16.10
C PHE A 220 -4.98 0.46 15.98
N THR A 221 -4.58 1.51 16.69
CA THR A 221 -5.26 2.81 16.67
C THR A 221 -5.21 3.43 15.27
N LEU A 222 -4.06 3.37 14.59
CA LEU A 222 -3.89 3.82 13.22
C LEU A 222 -4.83 3.05 12.27
N ASN A 223 -4.81 1.72 12.29
CA ASN A 223 -5.66 0.91 11.42
C ASN A 223 -7.15 1.11 11.70
N MET A 224 -7.54 1.27 12.97
CA MET A 224 -8.92 1.54 13.36
C MET A 224 -9.35 2.93 12.85
N GLY A 225 -8.49 3.95 12.98
CA GLY A 225 -8.74 5.29 12.44
C GLY A 225 -8.88 5.29 10.92
N LEU A 226 -7.99 4.59 10.20
CA LEU A 226 -8.05 4.43 8.75
C LEU A 226 -9.31 3.67 8.31
N MET A 227 -9.72 2.63 9.05
CA MET A 227 -10.94 1.89 8.77
C MET A 227 -12.18 2.78 8.95
N LEU A 228 -12.24 3.58 10.01
CA LEU A 228 -13.33 4.54 10.21
C LEU A 228 -13.39 5.57 9.08
N LEU A 229 -12.24 6.10 8.65
CA LEU A 229 -12.15 7.00 7.49
C LEU A 229 -12.69 6.33 6.22
N MET A 230 -12.27 5.11 5.94
CA MET A 230 -12.73 4.37 4.76
C MET A 230 -14.22 4.02 4.82
N ARG A 231 -14.78 3.72 6.00
CA ARG A 231 -16.22 3.56 6.18
C ARG A 231 -17.01 4.82 5.83
N LEU A 232 -16.46 6.01 6.09
CA LEU A 232 -17.09 7.27 5.67
C LEU A 232 -17.09 7.41 4.15
N VAL A 233 -15.99 7.02 3.50
CA VAL A 233 -15.89 6.98 2.02
C VAL A 233 -16.90 5.99 1.45
N GLU A 234 -16.97 4.77 1.99
CA GLU A 234 -17.94 3.75 1.59
C GLU A 234 -19.38 4.25 1.69
N LYS A 235 -19.77 4.83 2.83
CA LYS A 235 -21.12 5.38 3.03
C LYS A 235 -21.48 6.48 2.03
N LYS A 236 -20.52 7.33 1.65
CA LYS A 236 -20.73 8.43 0.70
C LYS A 236 -20.88 7.94 -0.74
N VAL A 237 -20.26 6.81 -1.08
CA VAL A 237 -20.17 6.28 -2.44
C VAL A 237 -21.19 5.14 -2.70
N ALA A 238 -21.79 4.59 -1.64
CA ALA A 238 -22.78 3.54 -1.72
C ALA A 238 -23.94 3.89 -2.66
N VAL A 239 -24.27 2.97 -3.57
CA VAL A 239 -25.43 3.08 -4.46
C VAL A 239 -26.58 2.27 -3.86
N PRO A 240 -27.73 2.88 -3.53
CA PRO A 240 -28.90 2.16 -3.06
C PRO A 240 -29.34 1.10 -4.08
N GLY A 241 -29.50 -0.15 -3.64
CA GLY A 241 -30.05 -1.25 -4.46
C GLY A 241 -29.03 -2.10 -5.23
N LEU A 242 -27.76 -1.71 -5.33
CA LEU A 242 -26.69 -2.64 -5.69
C LEU A 242 -26.28 -3.38 -4.42
N ILE A 243 -26.35 -4.72 -4.43
CA ILE A 243 -25.99 -5.55 -3.28
C ILE A 243 -24.56 -5.21 -2.89
N SER A 244 -24.41 -4.45 -1.81
CA SER A 244 -23.18 -4.36 -1.03
C SER A 244 -22.94 -5.76 -0.47
N VAL A 245 -22.20 -6.59 -1.20
CA VAL A 245 -21.70 -7.87 -0.70
C VAL A 245 -20.61 -7.53 0.32
N GLY A 246 -21.03 -7.23 1.55
CA GLY A 246 -20.12 -6.77 2.59
C GLY A 246 -20.84 -6.34 3.86
N GLY A 247 -21.78 -7.16 4.33
CA GLY A 247 -22.54 -6.89 5.54
C GLY A 247 -23.16 -8.14 6.13
N LYS A 248 -22.32 -9.02 6.66
CA LYS A 248 -22.66 -9.88 7.80
C LYS A 248 -21.51 -9.80 8.80
#